data_AF-W7M0L7-F1
#
_entry.id   AF-W7M0L7-F1
#
_cell.length_a   1.000
_cell.length_b   1.000
_cell.length_c   1.000
_cell.angle_alpha   90.00
_cell.angle_beta   90.00
_cell.angle_gamma   90.00
#
_symmetry.space_group_name_H-M   'P 1'
#
loop_
_entity.id
_entity.type
_entity.pdbx_description
1 polymer ?
#
loop_
_entity_poly.entity_id
_entity_poly.type
_entity_poly.pdbx_seq_one_letter_code
_entity_poly.pdbx_strand_id
1 'polypeptide(L)'
;MSGIAKTFQEVTKDTHLAGLWKKVIHSDLTWKTNAGDGTEVLRSDSYAPTWSWASVVGGHTSLSLVYRKYGGVPISLINPVAERIVSEPPGGDPTGLRSAELDIECMLYYYRWTSQSSTLAVFKDETKLELYFDMQFISDYLLLDIADTVRKFKLMPEVEGVCVSLCAGYQGYGGTNVFIMLEHVSGVKFRRIGIFEHSHIGRWIGEWSGSGTRITLV
;
A
#
# COMPACT_ATOMS: atom_id res chain seq x y z
N MET A 1 9.84 -16.74 -13.10
CA MET A 1 9.49 -15.49 -13.81
C MET A 1 10.72 -14.59 -14.09
N SER A 2 11.89 -15.13 -14.48
CA SER A 2 13.12 -14.32 -14.56
C SER A 2 13.46 -13.74 -15.95
N GLY A 3 12.96 -14.32 -17.04
CA GLY A 3 13.33 -13.89 -18.41
C GLY A 3 12.81 -12.50 -18.79
N ILE A 4 11.49 -12.28 -18.69
CA ILE A 4 10.86 -11.02 -19.12
C ILE A 4 11.29 -9.86 -18.23
N ALA A 5 11.30 -10.03 -16.90
CA ALA A 5 11.71 -8.99 -15.96
C ALA A 5 13.17 -8.56 -16.20
N LYS A 6 14.07 -9.51 -16.50
CA LYS A 6 15.48 -9.20 -16.80
C LYS A 6 15.62 -8.40 -18.09
N THR A 7 14.94 -8.79 -19.17
CA THR A 7 14.94 -8.03 -20.43
C THR A 7 14.37 -6.62 -20.25
N PHE A 8 13.27 -6.49 -19.50
CA PHE A 8 12.70 -5.17 -19.19
C PHE A 8 13.67 -4.33 -18.36
N GLN A 9 14.32 -4.89 -17.35
CA GLN A 9 15.32 -4.19 -16.53
C GLN A 9 16.52 -3.72 -17.36
N GLU A 10 17.01 -4.52 -18.30
CA GLU A 10 18.09 -4.16 -19.22
C GLU A 10 17.69 -2.97 -20.13
N VAL A 11 16.43 -2.92 -20.56
CA VAL A 11 15.90 -1.85 -21.44
C VAL A 11 15.52 -0.58 -20.66
N THR A 12 14.76 -0.71 -19.57
CA THR A 12 14.23 0.42 -18.80
C THR A 12 15.24 0.99 -17.81
N LYS A 13 16.33 0.25 -17.52
CA LYS A 13 17.27 0.52 -16.44
C LYS A 13 16.55 0.77 -15.11
N ASP A 14 15.45 0.05 -14.88
CA ASP A 14 14.67 0.09 -13.65
C ASP A 14 14.96 -1.16 -12.81
N THR A 15 14.85 -1.04 -11.49
CA THR A 15 15.13 -2.13 -10.57
C THR A 15 13.83 -2.84 -10.24
N HIS A 16 13.77 -4.14 -10.52
CA HIS A 16 12.63 -4.98 -10.18
C HIS A 16 12.77 -5.51 -8.74
N LEU A 17 11.92 -5.03 -7.84
CA LEU A 17 11.90 -5.32 -6.42
C LEU A 17 10.71 -6.22 -6.10
N ALA A 18 10.96 -7.52 -5.93
CA ALA A 18 9.97 -8.51 -5.52
C ALA A 18 8.63 -8.47 -6.29
N GLY A 19 8.63 -8.17 -7.60
CA GLY A 19 7.41 -8.08 -8.40
C GLY A 19 6.95 -6.66 -8.74
N LEU A 20 7.62 -5.64 -8.21
CA LEU A 20 7.34 -4.22 -8.41
C LEU A 20 8.54 -3.48 -9.03
N TRP A 21 8.30 -2.33 -9.64
CA TRP A 21 9.33 -1.49 -10.27
C TRP A 21 9.68 -0.29 -9.41
N LYS A 22 10.97 -0.10 -9.10
CA LYS A 22 11.44 0.94 -8.17
C LYS A 22 11.08 2.35 -8.63
N LYS A 23 11.19 2.68 -9.93
CA LYS A 23 10.87 4.04 -10.43
C LYS A 23 9.39 4.42 -10.27
N VAL A 24 8.50 3.43 -10.27
CA VAL A 24 7.05 3.63 -10.16
C VAL A 24 6.48 2.97 -8.90
N ILE A 25 7.32 2.78 -7.87
CA ILE A 25 6.95 2.03 -6.67
C ILE A 25 5.71 2.58 -5.96
N HIS A 26 5.51 3.90 -5.99
CA HIS A 26 4.33 4.57 -5.45
C HIS A 26 3.02 4.16 -6.16
N SER A 27 3.09 3.80 -7.44
CA SER A 27 1.96 3.30 -8.23
C SER A 27 1.86 1.79 -8.13
N ASP A 28 2.98 1.07 -8.15
CA ASP A 28 2.98 -0.39 -8.06
C ASP A 28 2.51 -0.88 -6.68
N LEU A 29 2.74 -0.12 -5.61
CA LEU A 29 2.20 -0.39 -4.28
C LEU A 29 0.67 -0.17 -4.19
N THR A 30 -0.03 0.29 -5.23
CA THR A 30 -1.49 0.47 -5.22
C THR A 30 -2.27 -0.77 -5.66
N TRP A 31 -1.59 -1.92 -5.77
CA TRP A 31 -2.28 -3.18 -6.05
C TRP A 31 -3.39 -3.45 -5.03
N LYS A 32 -4.40 -4.23 -5.39
CA LYS A 32 -5.54 -4.59 -4.54
C LYS A 32 -6.05 -5.97 -4.91
N THR A 33 -6.70 -6.63 -3.96
CA THR A 33 -7.32 -7.94 -4.17
C THR A 33 -8.84 -7.83 -4.13
N ASN A 34 -9.52 -8.91 -4.51
CA ASN A 34 -10.97 -9.07 -4.38
C ASN A 34 -11.36 -9.83 -3.09
N ALA A 35 -10.53 -9.79 -2.03
CA ALA A 35 -10.84 -10.44 -0.76
C ALA A 35 -12.08 -9.84 -0.08
N GLY A 36 -12.32 -8.53 -0.27
CA GLY A 36 -13.51 -7.82 0.21
C GLY A 36 -14.81 -8.43 -0.34
N ASP A 37 -14.77 -8.93 -1.58
CA ASP A 37 -15.91 -9.55 -2.29
C ASP A 37 -16.22 -10.98 -1.78
N GLY A 38 -15.61 -11.40 -0.68
CA GLY A 38 -15.76 -12.74 -0.11
C GLY A 38 -14.87 -13.80 -0.73
N THR A 39 -13.92 -13.40 -1.59
CA THR A 39 -12.95 -14.33 -2.18
C THR A 39 -11.93 -14.79 -1.15
N GLU A 40 -11.61 -16.08 -1.14
CA GLU A 40 -10.57 -16.64 -0.28
C GLU A 40 -9.19 -16.29 -0.83
N VAL A 41 -8.68 -15.14 -0.40
CA VAL A 41 -7.31 -14.68 -0.66
C VAL A 41 -6.49 -14.87 0.61
N LEU A 42 -5.36 -15.56 0.47
CA LEU A 42 -4.42 -15.87 1.54
C LEU A 42 -3.08 -15.18 1.30
N ARG A 43 -2.30 -15.00 2.37
CA ARG A 43 -0.94 -14.49 2.27
C ARG A 43 0.08 -15.61 2.42
N SER A 44 1.09 -15.60 1.55
CA SER A 44 2.28 -16.43 1.63
C SER A 44 3.51 -15.55 1.88
N ASP A 45 3.99 -15.57 3.12
CA ASP A 45 5.23 -14.89 3.51
C ASP A 45 6.50 -15.69 3.07
N SER A 46 6.33 -16.84 2.43
CA SER A 46 7.43 -17.78 2.13
C SER A 46 8.27 -17.41 0.92
N TYR A 47 7.80 -16.53 0.03
CA TYR A 47 8.52 -16.22 -1.22
C TYR A 47 8.33 -14.78 -1.72
N ALA A 48 7.58 -13.94 -1.01
CA ALA A 48 7.39 -12.52 -1.33
C ALA A 48 7.08 -11.73 -0.05
N PRO A 49 7.56 -10.46 0.06
CA PRO A 49 7.26 -9.61 1.22
C PRO A 49 5.83 -9.10 1.15
N THR A 50 5.25 -8.67 2.28
CA THR A 50 3.81 -8.38 2.35
C THR A 50 3.35 -7.21 1.47
N TRP A 51 4.28 -6.32 1.13
CA TRP A 51 4.05 -5.18 0.25
C TRP A 51 4.04 -5.54 -1.24
N SER A 52 4.46 -6.75 -1.62
CA SER A 52 4.40 -7.26 -2.99
C SER A 52 3.06 -7.95 -3.27
N TRP A 53 2.52 -7.73 -4.47
CA TRP A 53 1.34 -8.46 -4.95
C TRP A 53 1.61 -9.96 -5.06
N ALA A 54 2.86 -10.39 -5.22
CA ALA A 54 3.22 -11.80 -5.27
C ALA A 54 3.05 -12.50 -3.91
N SER A 55 2.89 -11.76 -2.80
CA SER A 55 2.66 -12.33 -1.48
C SER A 55 1.24 -12.86 -1.28
N VAL A 56 0.30 -12.55 -2.17
CA VAL A 56 -1.08 -13.06 -2.07
C VAL A 56 -1.32 -14.23 -3.02
N VAL A 57 -2.13 -15.18 -2.57
CA VAL A 57 -2.51 -16.40 -3.29
C VAL A 57 -4.02 -16.55 -3.24
N GLY A 58 -4.60 -16.92 -4.37
CA GLY A 58 -6.05 -16.98 -4.54
C GLY A 58 -6.64 -15.65 -4.99
N GLY A 59 -7.85 -15.71 -5.54
CA GLY A 59 -8.56 -14.54 -6.08
C GLY A 59 -7.85 -13.82 -7.23
N HIS A 60 -8.14 -12.54 -7.36
CA HIS A 60 -7.63 -11.67 -8.41
C HIS A 60 -6.92 -10.45 -7.82
N THR A 61 -5.75 -10.13 -8.36
CA THR A 61 -5.01 -8.91 -8.06
C THR A 61 -5.12 -7.92 -9.22
N SER A 62 -5.38 -6.66 -8.91
CA SER A 62 -5.43 -5.57 -9.89
C SER A 62 -4.66 -4.36 -9.35
N LEU A 63 -4.28 -3.41 -10.21
CA LEU A 63 -3.68 -2.14 -9.79
C LEU A 63 -4.77 -1.07 -9.66
N SER A 64 -4.70 -0.22 -8.63
CA SER A 64 -5.49 1.00 -8.62
C SER A 64 -4.90 1.99 -9.61
N LEU A 65 -5.62 2.19 -10.71
CA LEU A 65 -5.26 3.13 -11.75
C LEU A 65 -5.76 4.52 -11.36
N VAL A 66 -4.97 5.23 -10.57
CA VAL A 66 -5.23 6.64 -10.21
C VAL A 66 -4.94 7.52 -11.42
N TYR A 67 -5.81 7.48 -12.43
CA TYR A 67 -5.64 8.33 -13.59
C TYR A 67 -6.05 9.77 -13.25
N ARG A 68 -5.20 10.72 -13.66
CA ARG A 68 -5.65 12.11 -13.79
C ARG A 68 -6.63 12.18 -14.94
N LYS A 69 -7.81 12.76 -14.71
CA LYS A 69 -8.81 13.04 -15.76
C LYS A 69 -8.24 13.83 -16.94
N TYR A 70 -7.10 14.51 -16.76
CA TYR A 70 -6.38 15.29 -17.77
C TYR A 70 -4.94 14.78 -18.05
N GLY A 71 -4.68 13.48 -17.92
CA GLY A 71 -3.55 12.82 -18.60
C GLY A 71 -2.15 13.04 -18.01
N GLY A 72 -1.95 12.69 -16.74
CA GLY A 72 -0.62 12.65 -16.14
C GLY A 72 -0.44 11.49 -15.16
N VAL A 73 0.82 11.12 -14.93
CA VAL A 73 1.23 10.11 -13.95
C VAL A 73 0.83 10.57 -12.53
N PRO A 74 0.45 9.66 -11.62
CA PRO A 74 0.28 10.00 -10.20
C PRO A 74 1.52 10.73 -9.66
N ILE A 75 1.31 11.75 -8.81
CA ILE A 75 2.41 12.33 -8.03
C ILE A 75 2.80 11.31 -6.96
N SER A 76 4.09 10.99 -6.87
CA SER A 76 4.64 10.20 -5.76
C SER A 76 4.57 11.01 -4.48
N LEU A 77 4.00 10.42 -3.43
CA LEU A 77 3.99 10.98 -2.07
C LEU A 77 4.88 10.17 -1.11
N ILE A 78 5.67 9.26 -1.66
CA ILE A 78 6.69 8.50 -0.96
C ILE A 78 8.03 8.63 -1.71
N ASN A 79 9.13 8.42 -0.99
CA ASN A 79 10.46 8.34 -1.58
C ASN A 79 11.13 7.01 -1.17
N PRO A 80 11.43 6.09 -2.10
CA PRO A 80 12.18 4.88 -1.76
C PRO A 80 13.62 5.25 -1.39
N VAL A 81 14.07 4.84 -0.21
CA VAL A 81 15.38 5.17 0.33
C VAL A 81 16.38 4.04 0.12
N ALA A 82 16.00 2.82 0.52
CA ALA A 82 16.88 1.66 0.50
C ALA A 82 16.07 0.37 0.38
N GLU A 83 16.68 -0.65 -0.22
CA GLU A 83 16.15 -1.99 -0.33
C GLU A 83 17.14 -3.00 0.25
N ARG A 84 16.62 -4.03 0.92
CA ARG A 84 17.41 -5.16 1.43
C ARG A 84 16.74 -6.46 1.00
N ILE A 85 17.25 -7.06 -0.07
CA ILE A 85 16.71 -8.29 -0.67
C ILE A 85 17.70 -9.42 -0.43
N VAL A 86 17.26 -10.49 0.22
CA VAL A 86 18.03 -11.72 0.44
C VAL A 86 17.33 -12.86 -0.31
N SER A 87 17.99 -13.37 -1.35
CA SER A 87 17.52 -14.52 -2.13
C SER A 87 17.90 -15.86 -1.47
N GLU A 88 17.15 -16.91 -1.82
CA GLU A 88 17.44 -18.29 -1.42
C GLU A 88 17.65 -19.19 -2.66
N PRO A 89 18.79 -19.90 -2.76
CA PRO A 89 19.99 -19.80 -1.92
C PRO A 89 20.79 -18.50 -2.18
N PRO A 90 21.62 -18.03 -1.22
CA PRO A 90 22.42 -16.82 -1.40
C PRO A 90 23.34 -16.93 -2.64
N GLY A 91 23.11 -16.09 -3.64
CA GLY A 91 23.89 -16.09 -4.89
C GLY A 91 23.46 -17.12 -5.95
N GLY A 92 22.35 -17.84 -5.74
CA GLY A 92 21.76 -18.76 -6.74
C GLY A 92 20.70 -18.12 -7.66
N ASP A 93 20.17 -18.92 -8.57
CA ASP A 93 19.07 -18.54 -9.48
C ASP A 93 17.83 -18.09 -8.66
N PRO A 94 17.28 -16.87 -8.85
CA PRO A 94 16.39 -16.20 -7.91
C PRO A 94 14.96 -16.73 -7.98
N THR A 95 14.80 -18.01 -7.66
CA THR A 95 13.48 -18.67 -7.60
C THR A 95 12.88 -18.60 -6.20
N GLY A 96 13.69 -18.38 -5.16
CA GLY A 96 13.26 -18.17 -3.78
C GLY A 96 13.71 -16.81 -3.21
N LEU A 97 12.86 -16.20 -2.39
CA LEU A 97 13.14 -14.97 -1.65
C LEU A 97 13.02 -15.24 -0.15
N ARG A 98 14.11 -15.05 0.59
CA ARG A 98 14.17 -15.27 2.05
C ARG A 98 13.64 -14.08 2.83
N SER A 99 13.97 -12.87 2.40
CA SER A 99 13.48 -11.63 2.99
C SER A 99 13.62 -10.47 2.01
N ALA A 100 12.65 -9.56 1.99
CA ALA A 100 12.77 -8.30 1.27
C ALA A 100 12.20 -7.15 2.12
N GLU A 101 13.06 -6.18 2.41
CA GLU A 101 12.69 -4.97 3.11
C GLU A 101 12.81 -3.77 2.18
N LEU A 102 11.86 -2.85 2.26
CA LEU A 102 11.86 -1.60 1.52
C LEU A 102 11.71 -0.43 2.48
N ASP A 103 12.75 0.40 2.59
CA ASP A 103 12.69 1.65 3.32
C ASP A 103 12.07 2.73 2.45
N ILE A 104 11.03 3.38 2.97
CA ILE A 104 10.41 4.54 2.35
C ILE A 104 10.44 5.71 3.32
N GLU A 105 10.69 6.89 2.78
CA GLU A 105 10.34 8.13 3.42
C GLU A 105 8.88 8.45 3.06
N CYS A 106 8.08 8.81 4.05
CA CYS A 106 6.66 9.12 3.87
C CYS A 106 6.10 10.08 4.93
N MET A 107 4.89 10.59 4.70
CA MET A 107 4.04 11.18 5.74
C MET A 107 3.19 10.08 6.38
N LEU A 108 3.33 9.90 7.69
CA LEU A 108 2.54 8.95 8.46
C LEU A 108 1.21 9.56 8.87
N TYR A 109 0.15 8.77 8.70
CA TYR A 109 -1.17 9.04 9.22
C TYR A 109 -1.62 7.86 10.07
N TYR A 110 -2.64 8.10 10.90
CA TYR A 110 -3.21 7.10 11.77
C TYR A 110 -4.66 6.93 11.41
N TYR A 111 -5.18 5.71 11.44
CA TYR A 111 -6.58 5.47 11.15
C TYR A 111 -7.29 4.76 12.30
N ARG A 112 -8.60 4.97 12.34
CA ARG A 112 -9.55 4.22 13.15
C ARG A 112 -10.71 3.79 12.26
N TRP A 113 -10.91 2.49 12.16
CA TRP A 113 -12.06 1.86 11.53
C TRP A 113 -13.10 1.53 12.59
N THR A 114 -14.35 1.92 12.38
CA THR A 114 -15.49 1.59 13.24
C THR A 114 -16.48 0.75 12.44
N SER A 115 -16.65 -0.52 12.81
CA SER A 115 -17.46 -1.46 12.03
C SER A 115 -18.96 -1.15 12.07
N GLN A 116 -19.48 -0.68 13.21
CA GLN A 116 -20.91 -0.35 13.37
C GLN A 116 -21.39 0.75 12.40
N SER A 117 -20.57 1.77 12.18
CA SER A 117 -20.89 2.88 11.27
C SER A 117 -20.25 2.70 9.89
N SER A 118 -19.40 1.68 9.71
CA SER A 118 -18.56 1.49 8.53
C SER A 118 -17.78 2.76 8.18
N THR A 119 -17.16 3.37 9.19
CA THR A 119 -16.44 4.65 9.05
C THR A 119 -14.95 4.45 9.24
N LEU A 120 -14.15 5.01 8.35
CA LEU A 120 -12.71 5.18 8.54
C LEU A 120 -12.43 6.65 8.84
N ALA A 121 -11.92 6.93 10.03
CA ALA A 121 -11.37 8.22 10.39
C ALA A 121 -9.84 8.16 10.24
N VAL A 122 -9.25 9.19 9.63
CA VAL A 122 -7.81 9.34 9.44
C VAL A 122 -7.34 10.60 10.16
N PHE A 123 -6.22 10.49 10.88
CA PHE A 123 -5.65 11.50 11.77
C PHE A 123 -4.20 11.79 11.38
N LYS A 124 -3.75 13.01 11.65
CA LYS A 124 -2.36 13.44 11.37
C LYS A 124 -1.38 13.07 12.48
N ASP A 125 -1.88 12.72 13.66
CA ASP A 125 -1.09 12.48 14.85
C ASP A 125 -1.42 11.12 15.49
N GLU A 126 -0.45 10.57 16.24
CA GLU A 126 -0.57 9.26 16.88
C GLU A 126 -1.63 9.24 18.00
N THR A 127 -1.83 10.39 18.67
CA THR A 127 -2.86 10.54 19.71
C THR A 127 -4.27 10.61 19.14
N LYS A 128 -4.40 10.68 17.80
CA LYS A 128 -5.66 10.71 17.05
C LYS A 128 -6.57 11.87 17.48
N LEU A 129 -5.97 13.04 17.73
CA LEU A 129 -6.68 14.26 18.12
C LEU A 129 -6.90 15.21 16.94
N GLU A 130 -6.02 15.19 15.94
CA GLU A 130 -6.09 16.02 14.72
C GLU A 130 -6.69 15.22 13.57
N LEU A 131 -8.03 15.21 13.49
CA LEU A 131 -8.77 14.57 12.40
C LEU A 131 -8.41 15.21 11.05
N TYR A 132 -7.91 14.38 10.12
CA TYR A 132 -7.66 14.77 8.75
C TYR A 132 -8.94 14.69 7.91
N PHE A 133 -9.57 13.52 7.88
CA PHE A 133 -10.90 13.31 7.31
C PHE A 133 -11.52 12.04 7.91
N ASP A 134 -12.82 11.90 7.75
CA ASP A 134 -13.54 10.66 7.92
C ASP A 134 -14.32 10.32 6.64
N MET A 135 -14.54 9.04 6.41
CA MET A 135 -15.31 8.54 5.29
C MET A 135 -16.19 7.39 5.76
N GLN A 136 -17.48 7.48 5.44
CA GLN A 136 -18.42 6.38 5.60
C GLN A 136 -18.47 5.54 4.33
N PHE A 137 -18.45 4.23 4.50
CA PHE A 137 -18.46 3.27 3.41
C PHE A 137 -19.80 2.55 3.34
N ILE A 138 -20.37 2.53 2.13
CA ILE A 138 -21.70 1.95 1.86
C ILE A 138 -21.60 0.42 1.67
N SER A 139 -20.46 -0.10 1.17
CA SER A 139 -20.07 -1.53 1.20
C SER A 139 -18.61 -1.70 0.73
N ASP A 140 -17.86 -2.65 1.31
CA ASP A 140 -16.55 -3.23 0.90
C ASP A 140 -15.42 -2.34 0.33
N TYR A 141 -15.46 -1.02 0.56
CA TYR A 141 -14.44 -0.10 0.05
C TYR A 141 -13.07 -0.19 0.75
N LEU A 142 -12.99 -0.81 1.92
CA LEU A 142 -11.69 -1.17 2.48
C LEU A 142 -11.15 -2.36 1.69
N LEU A 143 -10.21 -2.07 0.79
CA LEU A 143 -9.55 -3.05 -0.04
C LEU A 143 -8.45 -3.73 0.77
N LEU A 144 -8.86 -4.59 1.70
CA LEU A 144 -7.98 -5.39 2.54
C LEU A 144 -7.39 -6.54 1.73
N ASP A 145 -6.12 -6.84 1.92
CA ASP A 145 -5.38 -7.73 1.03
C ASP A 145 -5.86 -9.19 1.11
N ILE A 146 -6.30 -9.65 2.28
CA ILE A 146 -6.62 -11.07 2.56
C ILE A 146 -7.92 -11.25 3.34
N ALA A 147 -8.52 -12.43 3.20
CA ALA A 147 -9.82 -12.77 3.80
C ALA A 147 -9.80 -12.69 5.34
N ASP A 148 -8.71 -13.06 5.99
CA ASP A 148 -8.60 -13.01 7.45
C ASP A 148 -8.66 -11.57 7.98
N THR A 149 -7.99 -10.63 7.30
CA THR A 149 -8.05 -9.20 7.64
C THR A 149 -9.46 -8.66 7.42
N VAL A 150 -10.13 -9.07 6.33
CA VAL A 150 -11.55 -8.71 6.09
C VAL A 150 -12.44 -9.18 7.25
N ARG A 151 -12.28 -10.42 7.70
CA ARG A 151 -13.03 -10.96 8.86
C ARG A 151 -12.71 -10.18 10.14
N LYS A 152 -11.44 -9.87 10.40
CA LYS A 152 -11.01 -9.06 11.56
C LYS A 152 -11.73 -7.70 11.58
N PHE A 153 -11.75 -6.97 10.47
CA PHE A 153 -12.39 -5.65 10.36
C PHE A 153 -13.92 -5.70 10.43
N LYS A 154 -14.54 -6.84 10.08
CA LYS A 154 -15.98 -7.06 10.24
C LYS A 154 -16.36 -7.43 11.69
N LEU A 155 -15.53 -8.18 12.39
CA LEU A 155 -15.82 -8.69 13.74
C LEU A 155 -15.46 -7.72 14.86
N MET A 156 -14.38 -6.95 14.70
CA MET A 156 -13.93 -6.03 15.73
C MET A 156 -14.79 -4.75 15.71
N PRO A 157 -15.22 -4.23 16.88
CA PRO A 157 -15.97 -2.97 16.94
C PRO A 157 -15.15 -1.80 16.42
N GLU A 158 -13.84 -1.85 16.68
CA GLU A 158 -12.87 -0.84 16.30
C GLU A 158 -11.54 -1.50 15.89
N VAL A 159 -10.91 -1.00 14.83
CA VAL A 159 -9.55 -1.37 14.42
C VAL A 159 -8.75 -0.11 14.16
N GLU A 160 -7.59 0.02 14.81
CA GLU A 160 -6.68 1.14 14.61
C GLU A 160 -5.38 0.69 13.93
N GLY A 161 -4.73 1.62 13.25
CA GLY A 161 -3.43 1.36 12.66
C GLY A 161 -2.81 2.60 12.02
N VAL A 162 -1.80 2.37 11.18
CA VAL A 162 -1.05 3.40 10.47
C VAL A 162 -1.39 3.33 9.00
N CYS A 163 -1.43 4.47 8.32
CA CYS A 163 -1.54 4.52 6.87
C CYS A 163 -0.59 5.57 6.27
N VAL A 164 -0.25 5.36 5.00
CA VAL A 164 0.66 6.24 4.25
C VAL A 164 0.01 6.58 2.92
N SER A 165 0.00 7.85 2.55
CA SER A 165 -0.42 8.27 1.21
C SER A 165 0.69 7.91 0.22
N LEU A 166 0.42 6.97 -0.69
CA LEU A 166 1.39 6.51 -1.69
C LEU A 166 1.54 7.51 -2.81
N CYS A 167 0.40 7.94 -3.35
CA CYS A 167 0.36 8.80 -4.52
C CYS A 167 -0.91 9.64 -4.57
N ALA A 168 -0.89 10.63 -5.45
CA ALA A 168 -2.02 11.52 -5.67
C ALA A 168 -2.31 11.76 -7.15
N GLY A 169 -3.59 11.75 -7.50
CA GLY A 169 -4.09 12.09 -8.83
C GLY A 169 -5.00 13.31 -8.80
N TYR A 170 -4.70 14.29 -9.64
CA TYR A 170 -5.56 15.46 -9.85
C TYR A 170 -6.75 15.15 -10.76
N GLN A 171 -7.96 15.54 -10.36
CA GLN A 171 -9.21 15.32 -11.09
C GLN A 171 -10.04 16.61 -11.17
N GLY A 172 -9.54 17.63 -11.89
CA GLY A 172 -10.24 18.91 -11.99
C GLY A 172 -10.23 19.63 -10.65
N TYR A 173 -11.39 20.01 -10.10
CA TYR A 173 -11.42 20.79 -8.84
C TYR A 173 -11.03 20.00 -7.57
N GLY A 174 -10.71 18.71 -7.68
CA GLY A 174 -10.30 17.88 -6.56
C GLY A 174 -9.11 16.98 -6.87
N GLY A 175 -8.72 16.19 -5.88
CA GLY A 175 -7.70 15.16 -6.03
C GLY A 175 -8.12 13.88 -5.33
N THR A 176 -7.45 12.79 -5.71
CA THR A 176 -7.59 11.47 -5.09
C THR A 176 -6.24 11.07 -4.54
N ASN A 177 -6.21 10.68 -3.27
CA ASN A 177 -5.07 10.04 -2.64
C ASN A 177 -5.34 8.54 -2.51
N VAL A 178 -4.31 7.74 -2.77
CA VAL A 178 -4.33 6.31 -2.44
C VAL A 178 -3.46 6.09 -1.23
N PHE A 179 -4.06 5.48 -0.21
CA PHE A 179 -3.39 5.16 1.02
C PHE A 179 -3.13 3.67 1.11
N ILE A 180 -1.92 3.32 1.54
CA ILE A 180 -1.60 1.97 2.01
C ILE A 180 -1.91 1.88 3.50
N MET A 181 -2.58 0.80 3.90
CA MET A 181 -2.85 0.48 5.29
C MET A 181 -1.77 -0.45 5.82
N LEU A 182 -1.29 -0.14 7.02
CA LEU A 182 -0.14 -0.77 7.62
C LEU A 182 -0.47 -1.30 9.02
N GLU A 183 0.02 -2.51 9.30
CA GLU A 183 0.06 -3.11 10.62
C GLU A 183 1.49 -3.01 11.16
N HIS A 184 1.63 -2.53 12.40
CA HIS A 184 2.93 -2.40 13.06
C HIS A 184 3.49 -3.78 13.41
N VAL A 185 4.78 -3.98 13.16
CA VAL A 185 5.49 -5.22 13.52
C VAL A 185 6.44 -4.97 14.69
N SER A 186 7.39 -4.06 14.51
CA SER A 186 8.41 -3.73 15.51
C SER A 186 9.19 -2.48 15.10
N GLY A 187 9.47 -1.57 16.02
CA GLY A 187 10.25 -0.35 15.70
C GLY A 187 9.60 0.42 14.55
N VAL A 188 10.33 0.56 13.44
CA VAL A 188 9.87 1.22 12.20
C VAL A 188 9.38 0.23 11.12
N LYS A 189 9.20 -1.04 11.45
CA LYS A 189 8.79 -2.09 10.50
C LYS A 189 7.27 -2.27 10.47
N PHE A 190 6.72 -2.32 9.26
CA PHE A 190 5.29 -2.43 9.03
C PHE A 190 4.99 -3.46 7.95
N ARG A 191 3.88 -4.17 8.13
CA ARG A 191 3.26 -5.04 7.12
C ARG A 191 2.14 -4.31 6.44
N ARG A 192 2.03 -4.49 5.13
CA ARG A 192 0.87 -4.01 4.37
C ARG A 192 -0.34 -4.89 4.68
N ILE A 193 -1.52 -4.31 4.86
CA ILE A 193 -2.75 -5.07 5.08
C ILE A 193 -3.90 -4.71 4.13
N GLY A 194 -3.75 -3.64 3.34
CA GLY A 194 -4.77 -3.20 2.39
C GLY A 194 -4.47 -1.81 1.84
N ILE A 195 -5.42 -1.28 1.09
CA ILE A 195 -5.43 0.10 0.63
C ILE A 195 -6.82 0.72 0.78
N PHE A 196 -6.89 2.05 0.69
CA PHE A 196 -8.14 2.76 0.47
C PHE A 196 -7.87 4.04 -0.33
N GLU A 197 -8.93 4.59 -0.92
CA GLU A 197 -8.86 5.81 -1.72
C GLU A 197 -9.68 6.90 -1.04
N HIS A 198 -9.16 8.13 -1.05
CA HIS A 198 -9.88 9.31 -0.58
C HIS A 198 -9.86 10.39 -1.64
N SER A 199 -11.05 10.78 -2.11
CA SER A 199 -11.24 11.85 -3.07
C SER A 199 -11.96 13.02 -2.42
N HIS A 200 -11.42 14.23 -2.58
CA HIS A 200 -12.04 15.45 -2.05
C HIS A 200 -11.70 16.68 -2.88
N ILE A 201 -12.59 17.66 -2.86
CA ILE A 201 -12.38 18.99 -3.45
C ILE A 201 -11.62 19.86 -2.44
N GLY A 202 -10.42 20.32 -2.78
CA GLY A 202 -9.63 21.25 -1.95
C GLY A 202 -9.00 20.67 -0.66
N ARG A 203 -9.30 19.43 -0.26
CA ARG A 203 -8.71 18.78 0.93
C ARG A 203 -8.08 17.43 0.56
N TRP A 204 -6.96 17.49 -0.16
CA TRP A 204 -6.18 16.33 -0.59
C TRP A 204 -4.69 16.65 -0.49
N ILE A 205 -3.86 15.62 -0.43
CA ILE A 205 -2.40 15.76 -0.38
C ILE A 205 -1.90 15.85 -1.81
N GLY A 206 -1.63 17.07 -2.28
CA GLY A 206 -1.11 17.30 -3.63
C GLY A 206 0.39 17.25 -3.76
N GLU A 207 1.07 17.46 -2.65
CA GLU A 207 2.52 17.39 -2.55
C GLU A 207 2.91 17.04 -1.13
N TRP A 208 4.17 16.66 -0.98
CA TRP A 208 4.75 16.42 0.32
C TRP A 208 4.82 17.70 1.14
N SER A 209 4.22 17.71 2.34
CA SER A 209 4.22 18.88 3.22
C SER A 209 4.45 18.46 4.68
N GLY A 210 5.70 18.14 5.03
CA GLY A 210 6.09 17.80 6.40
C GLY A 210 7.50 17.23 6.54
N SER A 211 7.95 17.01 7.79
CA SER A 211 9.15 16.22 8.07
C SER A 211 8.88 14.76 7.75
N GLY A 212 9.63 14.20 6.80
CA GLY A 212 9.52 12.81 6.42
C GLY A 212 9.78 11.85 7.57
N THR A 213 8.93 10.85 7.72
CA THR A 213 9.23 9.70 8.57
C THR A 213 9.73 8.55 7.70
N ARG A 214 10.81 7.90 8.13
CA ARG A 214 11.31 6.70 7.48
C ARG A 214 10.70 5.47 8.13
N ILE A 215 10.06 4.65 7.31
CA ILE A 215 9.54 3.35 7.72
C ILE A 215 10.09 2.24 6.81
N THR A 216 10.01 1.01 7.29
CA THR A 216 10.42 -0.18 6.55
C THR A 216 9.20 -1.05 6.29
N LEU A 217 8.88 -1.30 5.02
CA LEU A 217 7.91 -2.30 4.62
C LEU A 217 8.58 -3.68 4.60
N VAL A 218 7.94 -4.66 5.24
CA VAL A 218 8.38 -6.07 5.31
C VAL A 218 7.34 -7.02 4.76
#